data_AF-A0A355BLX6-F1
#
_entry.id   AF-A0A355BLX6-F1
#
_cell.length_a   1.000
_cell.length_b   1.000
_cell.length_c   1.000
_cell.angle_alpha   90.00
_cell.angle_beta   90.00
_cell.angle_gamma   90.00
#
_symmetry.space_group_name_H-M   'P 1'
#
loop_
_entity.id
_entity.type
_entity.pdbx_description
1 polymer ?
#
loop_
_entity_poly.entity_id
_entity_poly.type
_entity_poly.pdbx_seq_one_letter_code
_entity_poly.pdbx_strand_id
1 'polypeptide(L)'
;ILLALGISHVHRVLLDLGVSSPQLDEAERGFSYQQDAPLDMRMNLQGNTTASQLVNELSEEELARIIWEYGEERWSKRIAKFVVSERTEEGPIKTTGQLVDIIKRAVPAGARRDGPHPAKRTFQALRIAVNNELDYLTSALRSAVDVLAPGGRIAVITFHSLEDRIVKQTFRQLERGCTCPPHLPICVCGKKPML
;
A
#
# COMPACT_ATOMS: atom_id res chain seq x y z
N ILE A 1 2.14 23.15 1.28
CA ILE A 1 0.78 23.69 1.56
C ILE A 1 0.82 24.62 2.78
N LEU A 2 1.13 24.15 4.00
CA LEU A 2 1.13 24.99 5.22
C LEU A 2 2.01 26.24 5.11
N LEU A 3 3.25 26.11 4.63
CA LEU A 3 4.15 27.25 4.44
C LEU A 3 3.60 28.31 3.46
N ALA A 4 2.90 27.88 2.41
CA ALA A 4 2.28 28.80 1.45
C ALA A 4 1.11 29.59 2.07
N LEU A 5 0.54 29.09 3.17
CA LEU A 5 -0.48 29.76 3.97
C LEU A 5 0.14 30.57 5.13
N GLY A 6 1.47 30.67 5.21
CA GLY A 6 2.17 31.34 6.31
C GLY A 6 2.16 30.56 7.64
N ILE A 7 1.79 29.28 7.63
CA ILE A 7 1.72 28.43 8.82
C ILE A 7 3.03 27.63 8.93
N SER A 8 3.82 27.94 9.96
CA SER A 8 5.09 27.25 10.23
C SER A 8 4.94 26.04 11.16
N HIS A 9 3.98 26.08 12.10
CA HIS A 9 3.74 25.01 13.07
C HIS A 9 2.25 24.77 13.33
N VAL A 10 1.91 23.56 13.73
CA VAL A 10 0.56 23.14 14.15
C VAL A 10 0.59 22.43 15.50
N HIS A 11 -0.48 22.52 16.28
CA HIS A 11 -0.57 21.86 17.59
C HIS A 11 -1.06 20.42 17.49
N ARG A 12 -1.83 20.10 16.45
CA ARG A 12 -2.47 18.80 16.28
C ARG A 12 -2.49 18.40 14.82
N VAL A 13 -2.15 17.14 14.56
CA VAL A 13 -2.32 16.50 13.26
C VAL A 13 -3.17 15.25 13.46
N LEU A 14 -4.18 15.09 12.61
CA LEU A 14 -4.97 13.86 12.51
C LEU A 14 -4.81 13.32 11.09
N LEU A 15 -4.41 12.06 10.96
CA LEU A 15 -4.37 11.34 9.70
C LEU A 15 -5.37 10.19 9.79
N ASP A 16 -6.39 10.23 8.96
CA ASP A 16 -7.33 9.12 8.76
C ASP A 16 -6.96 8.43 7.44
N LEU A 17 -6.22 7.32 7.54
CA LEU A 17 -5.67 6.65 6.36
C LEU A 17 -6.74 5.85 5.67
N GLY A 18 -6.63 5.63 4.36
CA GLY A 18 -7.58 4.80 3.62
C GLY A 18 -8.31 5.57 2.55
N VAL A 19 -9.27 4.89 1.93
CA VAL A 19 -10.06 5.41 0.83
C VAL A 19 -11.43 5.84 1.33
N SER A 20 -11.84 7.05 0.99
CA SER A 20 -13.20 7.52 1.24
C SER A 20 -14.20 6.71 0.41
N SER A 21 -15.43 6.50 0.92
CA SER A 21 -16.48 5.75 0.22
C SER A 21 -16.72 6.19 -1.23
N PRO A 22 -16.74 7.49 -1.57
CA PRO A 22 -16.90 7.93 -2.96
C PRO A 22 -15.77 7.47 -3.90
N GLN A 23 -14.54 7.26 -3.38
CA GLN A 23 -13.41 6.75 -4.17
C GLN A 23 -13.54 5.25 -4.49
N LEU A 24 -14.35 4.52 -3.72
CA LEU A 24 -14.69 3.11 -3.96
C LEU A 24 -15.98 2.95 -4.79
N ASP A 25 -16.82 3.99 -4.87
CA ASP A 25 -18.15 3.95 -5.50
C ASP A 25 -18.12 4.07 -7.04
N GLU A 26 -16.97 4.35 -7.66
CA GLU A 26 -16.81 4.28 -9.11
C GLU A 26 -16.39 2.86 -9.53
N ALA A 27 -17.37 1.96 -9.62
CA ALA A 27 -17.17 0.57 -10.04
C ALA A 27 -16.31 0.44 -11.31
N GLU A 28 -16.45 1.38 -12.24
CA GLU A 28 -15.72 1.45 -13.51
C GLU A 28 -14.19 1.60 -13.37
N ARG A 29 -13.69 1.99 -12.19
CA ARG A 29 -12.26 2.19 -11.94
C ARG A 29 -11.51 0.93 -11.49
N GLY A 30 -12.21 -0.18 -11.33
CA GLY A 30 -11.59 -1.48 -11.07
C GLY A 30 -11.03 -1.66 -9.65
N PHE A 31 -11.47 -0.84 -8.68
CA PHE A 31 -11.09 -1.03 -7.27
C PHE A 31 -11.82 -2.21 -6.61
N SER A 32 -13.00 -2.57 -7.11
CA SER A 32 -13.82 -3.65 -6.57
C SER A 32 -13.54 -4.98 -7.27
N TYR A 33 -13.50 -6.05 -6.50
CA TYR A 33 -13.50 -7.44 -6.99
C TYR A 33 -14.92 -8.03 -7.11
N GLN A 34 -15.96 -7.26 -6.76
CA GLN A 34 -17.35 -7.72 -6.79
C GLN A 34 -18.04 -7.46 -8.12
N GLN A 35 -17.63 -6.42 -8.85
CA GLN A 35 -18.17 -6.03 -10.15
C GLN A 35 -17.03 -6.04 -11.16
N ASP A 36 -17.31 -6.54 -12.36
CA ASP A 36 -16.33 -6.57 -13.43
C ASP A 36 -16.15 -5.17 -14.03
N ALA A 37 -14.90 -4.76 -14.20
CA ALA A 37 -14.51 -3.43 -14.66
C ALA A 37 -13.10 -3.46 -15.25
N PRO A 38 -12.68 -2.44 -16.02
CA PRO A 38 -11.29 -2.28 -16.42
C PRO A 38 -10.33 -2.36 -15.21
N LEU A 39 -9.25 -3.10 -15.35
CA LEU A 39 -8.24 -3.30 -14.30
C LEU A 39 -7.32 -2.06 -14.20
N ASP A 40 -7.84 -0.96 -13.69
CA ASP A 40 -7.13 0.32 -13.58
C ASP A 40 -6.52 0.54 -12.19
N MET A 41 -7.35 0.70 -11.16
CA MET A 41 -6.97 0.96 -9.76
C MET A 41 -6.15 2.24 -9.49
N ARG A 42 -5.92 3.14 -10.45
CA ARG A 42 -5.27 4.43 -10.19
C ARG A 42 -6.24 5.35 -9.46
N MET A 43 -5.80 6.01 -8.40
CA MET A 43 -6.53 7.09 -7.70
C MET A 43 -6.38 8.42 -8.44
N ASN A 44 -5.22 8.67 -9.03
CA ASN A 44 -4.96 9.80 -9.92
C ASN A 44 -4.91 9.32 -11.38
N LEU A 45 -5.84 9.79 -12.22
CA LEU A 45 -5.91 9.40 -13.63
C LEU A 45 -4.70 9.87 -14.46
N GLN A 46 -3.94 10.84 -13.97
CA GLN A 46 -2.66 11.25 -14.56
C GLN A 46 -1.50 10.33 -14.18
N GLY A 47 -1.74 9.32 -13.33
CA GLY A 47 -0.75 8.30 -12.99
C GLY A 47 -0.40 7.42 -14.18
N ASN A 48 0.87 7.03 -14.28
CA ASN A 48 1.42 6.35 -15.45
C ASN A 48 1.19 4.84 -15.47
N THR A 49 0.86 4.23 -14.32
CA THR A 49 0.81 2.77 -14.16
C THR A 49 -0.54 2.33 -13.65
N THR A 50 -1.20 1.45 -14.39
CA THR A 50 -2.45 0.77 -14.02
C THR A 50 -2.17 -0.60 -13.40
N ALA A 51 -3.14 -1.16 -12.69
CA ALA A 51 -3.07 -2.54 -12.21
C ALA A 51 -2.93 -3.53 -13.38
N SER A 52 -3.59 -3.26 -14.52
CA SER A 52 -3.43 -4.02 -15.75
C SER A 52 -1.98 -4.05 -16.23
N GLN A 53 -1.29 -2.91 -16.25
CA GLN A 53 0.14 -2.87 -16.60
C GLN A 53 0.98 -3.68 -15.60
N LEU A 54 0.75 -3.52 -14.29
CA LEU A 54 1.50 -4.30 -13.30
C LEU A 54 1.35 -5.82 -13.52
N VAL A 55 0.12 -6.32 -13.71
CA VAL A 55 -0.11 -7.75 -13.89
C VAL A 55 0.35 -8.28 -15.24
N ASN A 56 0.49 -7.42 -16.26
CA ASN A 56 0.89 -7.83 -17.60
C ASN A 56 2.39 -7.65 -17.89
N GLU A 57 3.08 -6.73 -17.21
CA GLU A 57 4.46 -6.35 -17.53
C GLU A 57 5.49 -6.82 -16.49
N LEU A 58 5.13 -6.89 -15.20
CA LEU A 58 6.08 -7.31 -14.16
C LEU A 58 6.48 -8.77 -14.29
N SER A 59 7.69 -9.11 -13.85
CA SER A 59 8.10 -10.51 -13.72
C SER A 59 7.26 -11.26 -12.68
N GLU A 60 7.28 -12.59 -12.75
CA GLU A 60 6.60 -13.44 -11.75
C GLU A 60 7.10 -13.12 -10.32
N GLU A 61 8.41 -12.92 -10.16
CA GLU A 61 9.04 -12.65 -8.87
C GLU A 61 8.61 -11.30 -8.29
N GLU A 62 8.61 -10.24 -9.10
CA GLU A 62 8.18 -8.91 -8.68
C GLU A 62 6.70 -8.90 -8.32
N LEU A 63 5.86 -9.56 -9.12
CA LEU A 63 4.44 -9.65 -8.85
C LEU A 63 4.18 -10.44 -7.57
N ALA A 64 4.87 -11.58 -7.36
CA ALA A 64 4.77 -12.35 -6.12
C ALA A 64 5.23 -11.52 -4.91
N ARG A 65 6.29 -10.73 -5.05
CA ARG A 65 6.79 -9.84 -4.00
C ARG A 65 5.75 -8.80 -3.62
N ILE A 66 5.16 -8.09 -4.59
CA ILE A 66 4.09 -7.10 -4.35
C ILE A 66 2.91 -7.74 -3.62
N ILE A 67 2.43 -8.89 -4.11
CA ILE A 67 1.27 -9.59 -3.53
C ILE A 67 1.56 -10.04 -2.08
N TRP A 68 2.80 -10.46 -1.81
CA TRP A 68 3.23 -10.84 -0.47
C TRP A 68 3.38 -9.63 0.46
N GLU A 69 4.17 -8.64 0.06
CA GLU A 69 4.55 -7.49 0.90
C GLU A 69 3.35 -6.59 1.17
N TYR A 70 2.53 -6.31 0.17
CA TYR A 70 1.41 -5.36 0.29
C TYR A 70 0.06 -6.03 0.56
N GLY A 71 -0.08 -7.31 0.24
CA GLY A 71 -1.33 -8.06 0.46
C GLY A 71 -1.29 -9.00 1.67
N GLU A 72 -0.11 -9.28 2.22
CA GLU A 72 0.11 -10.35 3.21
C GLU A 72 -0.52 -11.68 2.75
N GLU A 73 -0.46 -11.98 1.45
CA GLU A 73 -1.09 -13.14 0.83
C GLU A 73 -0.12 -14.33 0.75
N ARG A 74 -0.45 -15.40 1.48
CA ARG A 74 0.39 -16.60 1.57
C ARG A 74 0.55 -17.34 0.25
N TRP A 75 -0.43 -17.22 -0.65
CA TRP A 75 -0.42 -17.83 -1.98
C TRP A 75 0.23 -16.93 -3.03
N SER A 76 0.93 -15.86 -2.66
CA SER A 76 1.50 -14.86 -3.56
C SER A 76 2.25 -15.46 -4.75
N LYS A 77 3.19 -16.37 -4.51
CA LYS A 77 3.96 -17.05 -5.56
C LYS A 77 3.07 -17.83 -6.53
N ARG A 78 2.08 -18.54 -5.99
CA ARG A 78 1.14 -19.33 -6.79
C ARG A 78 0.21 -18.43 -7.61
N ILE A 79 -0.27 -17.33 -7.04
CA ILE A 79 -1.09 -16.35 -7.74
C ILE A 79 -0.29 -15.70 -8.88
N ALA A 80 0.93 -15.25 -8.60
CA ALA A 80 1.81 -14.64 -9.61
C ALA A 80 2.08 -15.60 -10.78
N LYS A 81 2.41 -16.87 -10.48
CA LYS A 81 2.58 -17.90 -11.51
C LYS A 81 1.35 -18.07 -12.41
N PHE A 82 0.16 -18.11 -11.82
CA PHE A 82 -1.10 -18.24 -12.57
C PHE A 82 -1.38 -17.00 -13.41
N VAL A 83 -1.11 -15.80 -12.89
CA VAL A 83 -1.23 -14.54 -13.65
C VAL A 83 -0.29 -14.52 -14.87
N VAL A 84 0.97 -14.91 -14.67
CA VAL A 84 1.98 -14.94 -15.74
C VAL A 84 1.65 -16.01 -16.79
N SER A 85 1.23 -17.20 -16.38
CA SER A 85 0.77 -18.27 -17.29
C SER A 85 -0.43 -17.80 -18.10
N GLU A 86 -1.47 -17.23 -17.47
CA GLU A 86 -2.65 -16.77 -18.18
C GLU A 86 -2.32 -15.70 -19.22
N ARG A 87 -1.53 -14.66 -18.87
CA ARG A 87 -1.20 -13.59 -19.82
C ARG A 87 -0.33 -14.08 -20.99
N THR A 88 0.38 -15.18 -20.81
CA THR A 88 1.25 -15.80 -21.83
C THR A 88 0.44 -16.70 -22.76
N GLU A 89 -0.53 -17.43 -22.22
CA GLU A 89 -1.32 -18.44 -22.95
C GLU A 89 -2.59 -17.85 -23.59
N GLU A 90 -3.34 -17.03 -22.86
CA GLU A 90 -4.66 -16.50 -23.27
C GLU A 90 -4.61 -15.01 -23.67
N GLY A 91 -3.51 -14.33 -23.33
CA GLY A 91 -3.27 -12.92 -23.65
C GLY A 91 -3.56 -11.95 -22.50
N PRO A 92 -3.45 -10.64 -22.73
CA PRO A 92 -3.41 -9.64 -21.67
C PRO A 92 -4.65 -9.63 -20.76
N ILE A 93 -4.42 -9.52 -19.45
CA ILE A 93 -5.47 -9.40 -18.43
C ILE A 93 -5.95 -7.95 -18.37
N LYS A 94 -7.22 -7.71 -18.70
CA LYS A 94 -7.78 -6.35 -18.87
C LYS A 94 -8.83 -6.00 -17.84
N THR A 95 -9.49 -6.97 -17.23
CA THR A 95 -10.61 -6.72 -16.31
C THR A 95 -10.39 -7.32 -14.93
N THR A 96 -11.09 -6.75 -13.94
CA THR A 96 -11.07 -7.25 -12.55
C THR A 96 -11.62 -8.67 -12.46
N GLY A 97 -12.65 -9.03 -13.24
CA GLY A 97 -13.24 -10.35 -13.30
C GLY A 97 -12.26 -11.42 -13.77
N GLN A 98 -11.50 -11.15 -14.84
CA GLN A 98 -10.43 -12.04 -15.31
C GLN A 98 -9.42 -12.31 -14.19
N LEU A 99 -8.94 -11.25 -13.53
CA LEU A 99 -7.99 -11.38 -12.42
C LEU A 99 -8.58 -12.17 -11.25
N VAL A 100 -9.85 -11.94 -10.90
CA VAL A 100 -10.56 -12.67 -9.84
C VAL A 100 -10.60 -14.17 -10.14
N ASP A 101 -10.90 -14.56 -11.37
CA ASP A 101 -11.01 -15.97 -11.76
C ASP A 101 -9.64 -16.67 -11.77
N ILE A 102 -8.59 -15.97 -12.19
CA ILE A 102 -7.21 -16.45 -12.05
C ILE A 102 -6.86 -16.68 -10.57
N ILE A 103 -7.16 -15.72 -9.69
CA ILE A 103 -6.89 -15.84 -8.25
C ILE A 103 -7.68 -17.00 -7.63
N LYS A 104 -8.95 -17.18 -8.01
CA LYS A 104 -9.79 -18.30 -7.52
C LYS A 104 -9.24 -19.66 -7.93
N ARG A 105 -8.64 -19.78 -9.12
CA ARG A 105 -7.95 -21.01 -9.59
C ARG A 105 -6.62 -21.22 -8.86
N ALA A 106 -5.89 -20.14 -8.58
CA ALA A 106 -4.63 -20.18 -7.86
C ALA A 106 -4.80 -20.57 -6.39
N VAL A 107 -5.83 -20.07 -5.71
CA VAL A 107 -6.04 -20.29 -4.26
C VAL A 107 -6.80 -21.61 -3.99
N PRO A 108 -6.24 -22.55 -3.20
CA PRO A 108 -6.87 -23.83 -2.91
C PRO A 108 -8.29 -23.71 -2.35
N ALA A 109 -9.19 -24.61 -2.75
CA ALA A 109 -10.60 -24.59 -2.35
C ALA A 109 -10.81 -24.60 -0.83
N GLY A 110 -10.00 -25.33 -0.07
CA GLY A 110 -10.07 -25.33 1.41
C GLY A 110 -9.76 -23.97 2.03
N ALA A 111 -8.84 -23.19 1.42
CA ALA A 111 -8.51 -21.85 1.88
C ALA A 111 -9.58 -20.81 1.53
N ARG A 112 -10.53 -21.13 0.64
CA ARG A 112 -11.60 -20.22 0.19
C ARG A 112 -12.87 -20.27 1.04
N ARG A 113 -13.05 -21.30 1.88
CA ARG A 113 -14.34 -21.54 2.59
C ARG A 113 -14.53 -20.68 3.83
N ASP A 114 -13.48 -20.50 4.62
CA ASP A 114 -13.58 -19.90 5.96
C ASP A 114 -12.89 -18.52 6.04
N GLY A 115 -12.68 -17.87 4.90
CA GLY A 115 -11.89 -16.64 4.79
C GLY A 115 -12.58 -15.51 4.04
N PRO A 116 -11.99 -14.30 4.06
CA PRO A 116 -12.41 -13.22 3.18
C PRO A 116 -12.28 -13.66 1.72
N HIS A 117 -13.00 -12.98 0.82
CA HIS A 117 -12.94 -13.25 -0.62
C HIS A 117 -11.48 -13.38 -1.09
N PRO A 118 -11.11 -14.43 -1.84
CA PRO A 118 -9.70 -14.77 -2.12
C PRO A 118 -8.96 -13.66 -2.88
N ALA A 119 -9.67 -12.84 -3.65
CA ALA A 119 -9.06 -11.71 -4.37
C ALA A 119 -8.78 -10.49 -3.49
N LYS A 120 -9.34 -10.39 -2.28
CA LYS A 120 -9.28 -9.19 -1.44
C LYS A 120 -7.85 -8.72 -1.19
N ARG A 121 -6.96 -9.64 -0.82
CA ARG A 121 -5.56 -9.34 -0.49
C ARG A 121 -4.74 -8.95 -1.73
N THR A 122 -4.94 -9.65 -2.84
CA THR A 122 -4.27 -9.31 -4.11
C THR A 122 -4.73 -7.95 -4.65
N PHE A 123 -6.02 -7.64 -4.57
CA PHE A 123 -6.55 -6.34 -4.97
C PHE A 123 -6.00 -5.21 -4.10
N GLN A 124 -5.91 -5.42 -2.78
CA GLN A 124 -5.25 -4.48 -1.87
C GLN A 124 -3.78 -4.28 -2.26
N ALA A 125 -3.03 -5.35 -2.52
CA ALA A 125 -1.62 -5.27 -2.89
C ALA A 125 -1.40 -4.47 -4.17
N LEU A 126 -2.19 -4.74 -5.21
CA LEU A 126 -2.11 -4.03 -6.49
C LEU A 126 -2.51 -2.56 -6.33
N ARG A 127 -3.56 -2.26 -5.56
CA ARG A 127 -3.97 -0.88 -5.25
C ARG A 127 -2.84 -0.09 -4.61
N ILE A 128 -2.21 -0.68 -3.59
CA ILE A 128 -1.07 -0.08 -2.89
C ILE A 128 0.10 0.17 -3.86
N ALA A 129 0.43 -0.81 -4.69
CA ALA A 129 1.52 -0.71 -5.66
C ALA A 129 1.26 0.34 -6.74
N VAL A 130 0.04 0.42 -7.27
CA VAL A 130 -0.35 1.41 -8.29
C VAL A 130 -0.26 2.84 -7.75
N ASN A 131 -0.64 3.04 -6.49
CA ASN A 131 -0.78 4.38 -5.92
C ASN A 131 0.38 4.80 -5.01
N ASN A 132 1.41 3.95 -4.87
CA ASN A 132 2.55 4.16 -3.95
C ASN A 132 2.11 4.56 -2.53
N GLU A 133 0.99 4.00 -2.04
CA GLU A 133 0.30 4.46 -0.83
C GLU A 133 1.22 4.49 0.41
N LEU A 134 2.08 3.47 0.55
CA LEU A 134 2.93 3.28 1.73
C LEU A 134 4.14 4.24 1.77
N ASP A 135 4.68 4.61 0.62
CA ASP A 135 5.80 5.56 0.54
C ASP A 135 5.32 6.98 0.86
N TYR A 136 4.14 7.34 0.35
CA TYR A 136 3.49 8.60 0.70
C TYR A 136 3.15 8.67 2.18
N LEU A 137 2.68 7.58 2.79
CA LEU A 137 2.41 7.53 4.23
C LEU A 137 3.67 7.83 5.05
N THR A 138 4.79 7.17 4.74
CA THR A 138 6.05 7.37 5.47
C THR A 138 6.52 8.82 5.38
N SER A 139 6.41 9.41 4.19
CA SER A 139 6.81 10.80 3.93
C SER A 139 5.89 11.79 4.63
N ALA A 140 4.57 11.56 4.57
CA ALA A 140 3.56 12.39 5.22
C ALA A 140 3.71 12.38 6.75
N LEU A 141 4.00 11.23 7.36
CA LEU A 141 4.25 11.12 8.80
C LEU A 141 5.46 11.95 9.24
N ARG A 142 6.57 11.88 8.48
CA ARG A 142 7.77 12.68 8.77
C ARG A 142 7.48 14.17 8.66
N SER A 143 6.89 14.60 7.54
CA SER A 143 6.52 16.00 7.34
C SER A 143 5.51 16.49 8.36
N ALA A 144 4.59 15.64 8.84
CA ALA A 144 3.64 15.99 9.89
C ALA A 144 4.35 16.22 11.23
N VAL A 145 5.35 15.40 11.58
CA VAL A 145 6.15 15.60 12.79
C VAL A 145 7.02 16.86 12.68
N ASP A 146 7.61 17.14 11.51
CA ASP A 146 8.45 18.32 11.28
C ASP A 146 7.73 19.65 11.58
N VAL A 147 6.40 19.70 11.39
CA VAL A 147 5.59 20.90 11.60
C VAL A 147 4.86 20.92 12.94
N LEU A 148 5.05 19.93 13.81
CA LEU A 148 4.42 19.95 15.14
C LEU A 148 5.12 20.97 16.04
N ALA A 149 4.32 21.82 16.69
CA ALA A 149 4.80 22.65 17.79
C ALA A 149 5.23 21.75 18.98
N PRO A 150 6.17 22.19 19.84
CA PRO A 150 6.48 21.49 21.07
C PRO A 150 5.23 21.18 21.91
N GLY A 151 5.09 19.93 22.37
CA GLY A 151 3.89 19.45 23.08
C GLY A 151 2.67 19.18 22.18
N GLY A 152 2.82 19.35 20.87
CA GLY A 152 1.82 18.98 19.87
C GLY A 152 1.57 17.49 19.80
N ARG A 153 0.44 17.10 19.20
CA ARG A 153 0.03 15.68 19.10
C ARG A 153 -0.29 15.29 17.68
N ILE A 154 0.16 14.11 17.28
CA ILE A 154 -0.28 13.43 16.06
C ILE A 154 -1.11 12.20 16.43
N ALA A 155 -2.25 12.04 15.78
CA ALA A 155 -3.09 10.85 15.85
C ALA A 155 -3.24 10.26 14.45
N VAL A 156 -3.13 8.94 14.34
CA VAL A 156 -3.25 8.23 13.06
C VAL A 156 -4.23 7.09 13.23
N ILE A 157 -5.23 7.03 12.33
CA ILE A 157 -6.22 5.95 12.24
C ILE A 157 -5.84 5.11 11.02
N THR A 158 -5.64 3.80 11.24
CA THR A 158 -5.19 2.86 10.21
C THR A 158 -6.24 1.78 9.98
N PHE A 159 -6.40 1.32 8.75
CA PHE A 159 -7.40 0.32 8.38
C PHE A 159 -6.81 -1.06 8.15
N HIS A 160 -5.49 -1.16 8.00
CA HIS A 160 -4.82 -2.45 7.88
C HIS A 160 -3.46 -2.51 8.58
N SER A 161 -2.99 -3.75 8.77
CA SER A 161 -1.75 -4.12 9.46
C SER A 161 -0.50 -3.42 8.92
N LEU A 162 -0.40 -3.24 7.59
CA LEU A 162 0.75 -2.59 6.96
C LEU A 162 0.86 -1.10 7.32
N GLU A 163 -0.24 -0.36 7.28
CA GLU A 163 -0.28 1.05 7.70
C GLU A 163 0.13 1.18 9.17
N ASP A 164 -0.49 0.39 10.06
CA ASP A 164 -0.17 0.36 11.49
C ASP A 164 1.31 0.08 11.74
N ARG A 165 1.87 -0.91 11.03
CA ARG A 165 3.29 -1.26 11.12
C ARG A 165 4.18 -0.08 10.71
N ILE A 166 3.88 0.59 9.59
CA ILE A 166 4.64 1.75 9.11
C ILE A 166 4.57 2.91 10.09
N VAL A 167 3.37 3.23 10.60
CA VAL A 167 3.17 4.30 11.61
C VAL A 167 4.02 4.01 12.85
N LYS A 168 3.90 2.81 13.42
CA LYS A 168 4.67 2.40 14.61
C LYS A 168 6.17 2.45 14.37
N GLN A 169 6.64 1.92 13.24
CA GLN A 169 8.07 1.93 12.90
C GLN A 169 8.59 3.36 12.69
N THR A 170 7.81 4.21 12.02
CA THR A 170 8.19 5.60 11.75
C THR A 170 8.27 6.40 13.04
N PHE A 171 7.25 6.32 13.91
CA PHE A 171 7.28 6.99 15.22
C PHE A 171 8.44 6.50 16.09
N ARG A 172 8.69 5.20 16.15
CA ARG A 172 9.84 4.64 16.89
C ARG A 172 11.18 5.12 16.34
N GLN A 173 11.31 5.31 15.03
CA GLN A 173 12.52 5.86 14.43
C GLN A 173 12.70 7.34 14.78
N LEU A 174 11.62 8.12 14.78
CA LEU A 174 11.62 9.54 15.11
C LEU A 174 11.89 9.79 16.61
N GLU A 175 11.41 8.90 17.48
CA GLU A 175 11.71 8.91 18.93
C GLU A 175 13.19 8.61 19.22
N ARG A 176 13.77 7.61 18.55
CA ARG A 176 15.12 7.10 18.91
C ARG A 176 16.26 8.07 18.62
N GLY A 177 16.07 9.00 17.68
CA GLY A 177 17.09 9.94 17.24
C GLY A 177 18.28 9.30 16.52
N CYS A 178 19.01 8.38 17.15
CA CYS A 178 20.19 7.71 16.58
C CYS A 178 19.83 6.43 15.82
N THR A 179 20.41 6.25 14.62
CA THR A 179 20.31 5.01 13.82
C THR A 179 21.65 4.30 13.62
N CYS A 180 22.69 4.70 14.37
CA CYS A 180 24.00 4.04 14.30
C CYS A 180 23.95 2.60 14.83
N PRO A 181 24.74 1.68 14.27
CA PRO A 181 24.95 0.37 14.88
C PRO A 181 25.35 0.47 16.35
N PRO A 182 24.82 -0.40 17.24
CA PRO A 182 25.04 -0.31 18.68
C PRO A 182 26.49 -0.53 19.11
N HIS A 183 27.33 -1.10 18.23
CA HIS A 183 28.76 -1.29 18.48
C HIS A 183 29.60 -0.03 18.22
N LEU A 184 29.01 1.04 17.66
CA LEU A 184 29.71 2.31 17.53
C LEU A 184 29.68 3.05 18.88
N PRO A 185 30.84 3.45 19.43
CA PRO A 185 30.91 4.07 20.75
C PRO A 185 30.35 5.51 20.78
N ILE A 186 30.23 6.17 19.63
CA ILE A 186 29.72 7.54 19.48
C ILE A 186 28.78 7.59 18.27
N CYS A 187 27.69 8.35 18.39
CA CYS A 187 26.78 8.61 17.28
C CYS A 187 27.51 9.39 16.17
N VAL A 188 27.54 8.82 14.97
CA VAL A 188 28.08 9.48 13.75
C VAL A 188 26.98 9.88 12.77
N CYS A 189 25.73 9.46 12.99
CA CYS A 189 24.63 9.75 12.07
C CYS A 189 24.04 11.16 12.24
N GLY A 190 24.41 11.89 13.31
CA GLY A 190 24.00 13.28 13.56
C GLY A 190 22.50 13.50 13.82
N LYS A 191 21.68 12.44 13.76
CA LYS A 191 20.25 12.52 13.95
C LYS A 191 19.88 12.70 15.42
N LYS A 192 18.87 13.53 15.68
CA LYS A 192 18.33 13.83 17.01
C LYS A 192 16.89 13.34 17.12
N PRO A 193 16.42 12.96 18.33
CA PRO A 193 15.01 12.66 18.56
C PRO A 193 14.11 13.82 18.14
N MET A 194 12.99 13.49 17.49
CA MET A 194 11.96 14.43 17.04
C MET A 194 10.63 14.25 17.76
N LEU A 195 10.42 13.08 18.38
CA LEU A 195 9.28 12.74 19.23
C LEU A 195 9.76 12.40 20.64
#